data_AF-A0A090QYF7-F1
#
_entry.id   AF-A0A090QYF7-F1
#
_cell.length_a   1.000
_cell.length_b   1.000
_cell.length_c   1.000
_cell.angle_alpha   90.00
_cell.angle_beta   90.00
_cell.angle_gamma   90.00
#
_symmetry.space_group_name_H-M   'P 1'
#
loop_
_entity.id
_entity.type
_entity.pdbx_description
1 polymer ?
#
loop_
_entity_poly.entity_id
_entity_poly.type
_entity_poly.pdbx_seq_one_letter_code
_entity_poly.pdbx_strand_id
1 'polypeptide(L)' 'MNQSRVLVVEDDEGLREALIDTLALAGYEWLEADSAEQAC' A
#
# COMPACT_ATOMS: atom_id res chain seq x y z
N MET A 1 -18.17 -10.10 0.68
CA MET A 1 -16.83 -10.68 0.45
C MET A 1 -15.87 -9.93 1.35
N ASN A 2 -15.02 -10.63 2.11
CA ASN A 2 -14.07 -9.96 3.01
C ASN A 2 -12.90 -9.45 2.16
N GLN A 3 -12.92 -8.18 1.76
CA GLN A 3 -11.78 -7.57 1.06
C GLN A 3 -10.63 -7.47 2.09
N SER A 4 -9.57 -8.25 1.87
CA SER A 4 -8.37 -8.15 2.69
C SER A 4 -7.74 -6.78 2.48
N ARG A 5 -7.43 -6.11 3.59
CA ARG A 5 -6.74 -4.82 3.58
C ARG A 5 -5.23 -5.04 3.53
N VAL A 6 -4.55 -4.34 2.62
CA VAL A 6 -3.10 -4.48 2.37
C VAL A 6 -2.35 -3.30 3.00
N LEU A 7 -1.29 -3.58 3.75
CA LEU A 7 -0.37 -2.54 4.24
C LEU A 7 0.87 -2.52 3.32
N VAL A 8 1.11 -1.37 2.68
CA VAL A 8 2.28 -1.14 1.82
C VAL A 8 3.28 -0.31 2.60
N VAL A 9 4.43 -0.89 2.91
CA VAL A 9 5.57 -0.20 3.53
C VAL A 9 6.69 -0.15 2.52
N GLU A 10 7.04 1.04 2.06
CA GLU A 10 8.03 1.25 1.02
C GLU A 10 8.69 2.62 1.23
N ASP A 11 10.01 2.69 1.23
CA ASP A 11 10.75 3.94 1.48
C ASP A 11 10.88 4.81 0.22
N ASP A 12 10.87 4.20 -0.97
CA ASP A 12 10.87 4.93 -2.23
C ASP A 12 9.45 5.37 -2.65
N GLU A 13 9.28 6.68 -2.86
CA GLU A 13 7.99 7.27 -3.24
C GLU A 13 7.48 6.75 -4.60
N GLY A 14 8.35 6.65 -5.59
CA GLY A 14 7.96 6.22 -6.94
C GLY A 14 7.55 4.75 -6.99
N LEU A 15 8.22 3.89 -6.22
CA LEU A 15 7.84 2.49 -6.09
C LEU A 15 6.53 2.32 -5.31
N ARG A 16 6.35 3.10 -4.24
CA ARG A 16 5.11 3.09 -3.44
C ARG A 16 3.90 3.49 -4.28
N GLU A 17 4.01 4.55 -5.08
CA GLU A 17 2.95 4.97 -6.01
C GLU A 17 2.60 3.87 -7.03
N ALA A 18 3.60 3.24 -7.64
CA ALA A 18 3.37 2.16 -8.62
C ALA A 18 2.63 0.95 -8.01
N LEU A 19 2.91 0.63 -6.73
CA LEU A 19 2.20 -0.42 -5.99
C LEU A 19 0.75 -0.01 -5.68
N ILE A 20 0.54 1.21 -5.22
CA ILE A 20 -0.78 1.77 -4.92
C ILE A 20 -1.67 1.77 -6.17
N ASP A 21 -1.15 2.22 -7.31
CA ASP A 21 -1.87 2.23 -8.58
C ASP A 21 -2.34 0.82 -8.96
N THR A 22 -1.50 -0.19 -8.77
CA THR A 22 -1.85 -1.59 -9.05
C THR A 22 -2.94 -2.10 -8.12
N LEU A 23 -2.85 -1.79 -6.83
CA LEU A 23 -3.86 -2.18 -5.83
C LEU A 23 -5.21 -1.50 -6.07
N ALA A 24 -5.17 -0.22 -6.47
CA ALA A 24 -6.34 0.56 -6.86
C ALA A 24 -7.05 -0.04 -8.07
N LEU A 25 -6.30 -0.36 -9.14
CA LEU A 25 -6.84 -1.01 -10.34
C LEU A 25 -7.46 -2.37 -10.05
N ALA A 26 -6.91 -3.11 -9.09
CA ALA A 26 -7.44 -4.40 -8.66
C ALA A 26 -8.57 -4.31 -7.61
N GLY A 27 -8.91 -3.10 -7.16
CA GLY A 27 -10.02 -2.87 -6.21
C GLY A 27 -9.75 -3.37 -4.80
N TYR A 28 -8.48 -3.41 -4.38
CA TYR A 28 -8.12 -3.70 -2.99
C TYR A 28 -8.28 -2.45 -2.11
N GLU A 29 -8.40 -2.66 -0.81
CA GLU A 29 -8.21 -1.58 0.17
C GLU A 29 -6.77 -1.62 0.67
N TRP A 30 -6.15 -0.45 0.85
CA TRP A 30 -4.78 -0.38 1.33
C TRP A 30 -4.55 0.68 2.40
N LEU A 31 -3.38 0.63 3.01
CA LEU A 31 -2.79 1.67 3.85
C LEU A 31 -1.31 1.78 3.44
N GLU A 32 -0.81 3.00 3.37
CA GLU A 32 0.57 3.29 2.96
C GLU A 32 1.39 3.74 4.17
N ALA A 33 2.66 3.34 4.18
CA ALA A 33 3.65 3.81 5.12
C ALA A 33 4.99 4.03 4.39
N ASP A 34 5.68 5.11 4.74
CA ASP A 34 7.01 5.45 4.24
C ASP A 34 8.15 4.70 4.94
N SER A 35 7.84 4.03 6.05
CA SER A 35 8.81 3.41 6.94
C SER A 35 8.14 2.36 7.84
N ALA A 36 8.94 1.42 8.36
CA ALA A 36 8.45 0.41 9.28
C ALA A 36 7.99 1.01 10.61
N GLU A 37 8.61 2.11 11.04
CA GLU A 37 8.27 2.86 12.24
C GLU A 37 6.87 3.49 12.13
N GLN A 38 6.52 4.02 10.96
CA GLN A 38 5.18 4.58 10.70
C GLN A 38 4.10 3.49 10.59
N ALA A 39 4.50 2.26 10.22
CA ALA A 39 3.62 1.11 10.08
C ALA A 39 3.24 0.41 11.42
N CYS A 40 3.83 0.82 12.54
CA CYS A 40 3.67 0.21 13.87
C CYS A 40 2.43 0.70 14.64
#